data_AF-A0A2A2CD96-F1
#
_entry.id   AF-A0A2A2CD96-F1
#
_cell.length_a   1.000
_cell.length_b   1.000
_cell.length_c   1.000
_cell.angle_alpha   90.00
_cell.angle_beta   90.00
_cell.angle_gamma   90.00
#
_symmetry.space_group_name_H-M   'P 1'
#
loop_
_entity.id
_entity.type
_entity.pdbx_description
1 polymer ?
#
loop_
_entity_poly.entity_id
_entity_poly.type
_entity_poly.pdbx_seq_one_letter_code
_entity_poly.pdbx_strand_id
1 'polypeptide(L)'
;MACVASFIVGRITGQEREQVRSALLRFYAAYQTWLCSGAPNRSPFSRRHGLCVNLWDYCEDAGFPMWVIRAACVQLHKDFARAGRNAQLPFNADNMSYAAESYQQVCHENPARIAWVNDQLQQLTESM
;
A
#
# COMPACT_ATOMS: atom_id res chain seq x y z
N MET A 1 1.58 8.35 30.78
CA MET A 1 0.14 8.39 30.41
C MET A 1 -0.13 9.67 29.65
N ALA A 2 -0.51 9.55 28.38
CA ALA A 2 -1.35 10.52 27.69
C ALA A 2 -1.97 9.79 26.50
N CYS A 3 -3.14 9.20 26.74
CA CYS A 3 -4.06 8.82 25.68
C CYS A 3 -4.40 10.07 24.88
N VAL A 4 -4.24 10.02 23.57
CA VAL A 4 -5.03 10.88 22.67
C VAL A 4 -5.60 10.00 21.58
N ALA A 5 -6.66 9.28 21.96
CA ALA A 5 -7.65 8.80 21.00
C ALA A 5 -8.49 10.01 20.57
N SER A 6 -7.98 10.84 19.66
CA SER A 6 -8.82 11.81 18.95
C SER A 6 -9.54 11.11 17.79
N PHE A 7 -10.47 10.23 18.14
CA PHE A 7 -11.56 9.86 17.24
C PHE A 7 -12.71 10.84 17.48
N ILE A 8 -12.55 12.08 17.01
CA ILE A 8 -13.65 13.01 16.81
C ILE A 8 -13.62 13.41 15.34
N VAL A 9 -14.76 13.26 14.70
CA VAL A 9 -15.03 13.52 13.29
C VAL A 9 -14.38 14.83 12.83
N GLY A 10 -13.40 14.72 11.92
CA GLY A 10 -12.98 15.83 11.06
C GLY A 10 -11.50 16.23 11.12
N ARG A 11 -10.67 15.53 10.32
CA ARG A 11 -9.27 15.81 9.96
C ARG A 11 -8.20 15.31 10.96
N ILE A 12 -7.43 14.33 10.47
CA ILE A 12 -6.13 13.96 11.01
C ILE A 12 -5.21 15.19 11.05
N THR A 13 -4.45 15.35 12.13
CA THR A 13 -3.45 16.40 12.35
C THR A 13 -2.34 16.36 11.28
N GLY A 14 -1.53 17.42 11.19
CA GLY A 14 -0.37 17.43 10.30
C GLY A 14 0.61 16.29 10.60
N GLN A 15 0.85 16.01 11.88
CA GLN A 15 1.71 14.92 12.33
C GLN A 15 1.13 13.54 11.98
N GLU A 16 -0.19 13.36 12.07
CA GLU A 16 -0.83 12.10 11.67
C GLU A 16 -0.78 11.90 10.15
N ARG A 17 -0.96 12.98 9.36
CA ARG A 17 -0.76 12.92 7.89
C ARG A 17 0.65 12.49 7.54
N GLU A 18 1.65 13.02 8.24
CA GLU A 18 3.04 12.67 7.99
C GLU A 18 3.35 11.21 8.34
N GLN A 19 2.79 10.69 9.43
CA GLN A 19 2.94 9.26 9.77
C GLN A 19 2.33 8.35 8.70
N VAL A 20 1.16 8.71 8.16
CA VAL A 20 0.52 7.96 7.07
C VAL A 20 1.34 8.04 5.78
N ARG A 21 1.82 9.23 5.42
CA ARG A 21 2.70 9.46 4.26
C ARG A 21 3.99 8.64 4.40
N SER A 22 4.63 8.67 5.57
CA SER A 22 5.85 7.93 5.86
C SER A 22 5.63 6.41 5.75
N ALA A 23 4.50 5.89 6.24
CA ALA A 23 4.16 4.48 6.09
C ALA A 23 4.02 4.07 4.62
N LEU A 24 3.32 4.86 3.80
CA LEU A 24 3.17 4.61 2.36
C LEU A 24 4.52 4.69 1.61
N LEU A 25 5.33 5.72 1.89
CA LEU A 25 6.65 5.87 1.27
C LEU A 25 7.55 4.67 1.60
N ARG A 26 7.63 4.30 2.88
CA ARG A 26 8.42 3.14 3.33
C ARG A 26 7.92 1.83 2.73
N PHE A 27 6.60 1.65 2.63
CA PHE A 27 6.00 0.52 1.94
C PHE A 27 6.41 0.46 0.46
N TYR A 28 6.25 1.54 -0.31
CA TYR A 28 6.58 1.54 -1.73
C TYR A 28 8.07 1.28 -1.99
N ALA A 29 8.95 1.90 -1.19
CA ALA A 29 10.39 1.65 -1.27
C ALA A 29 10.75 0.18 -0.96
N ALA A 30 10.14 -0.39 0.09
CA ALA A 30 10.36 -1.79 0.46
C ALA A 30 9.79 -2.76 -0.59
N TYR A 31 8.60 -2.47 -1.14
CA TYR A 31 7.98 -3.28 -2.18
C TYR A 31 8.81 -3.25 -3.47
N GLN A 32 9.29 -2.08 -3.90
CA GLN A 32 10.19 -1.95 -5.05
C GLN A 32 11.49 -2.75 -4.84
N THR A 33 12.11 -2.64 -3.67
CA THR A 33 13.31 -3.42 -3.33
C THR A 33 13.04 -4.92 -3.38
N TRP A 34 11.87 -5.34 -2.90
CA TRP A 34 11.44 -6.74 -2.96
C TRP A 34 11.26 -7.22 -4.41
N LEU A 35 10.64 -6.41 -5.28
CA LEU A 35 10.53 -6.70 -6.72
C LEU A 35 11.91 -6.83 -7.37
N CYS A 36 12.81 -5.87 -7.15
CA CYS A 36 14.18 -5.89 -7.69
C CYS A 36 14.99 -7.11 -7.21
N SER A 37 14.64 -7.67 -6.05
CA SER A 37 15.27 -8.88 -5.51
C SER A 37 14.66 -10.19 -6.06
N GLY A 38 13.83 -10.13 -7.10
CA GLY A 38 13.12 -11.29 -7.67
C GLY A 38 11.90 -11.72 -6.86
N ALA A 39 11.31 -10.78 -6.11
CA ALA A 39 10.11 -10.98 -5.29
C ALA A 39 10.16 -12.27 -4.46
N PRO A 40 11.19 -12.52 -3.64
CA PRO A 40 11.36 -13.78 -2.92
C PRO A 40 10.13 -14.10 -2.06
N ASN A 41 9.73 -15.38 -2.00
CA ASN A 41 8.53 -15.81 -1.29
C ASN A 41 8.78 -15.88 0.23
N ARG A 42 8.79 -14.72 0.88
CA ARG A 42 9.07 -14.53 2.32
C ARG A 42 8.33 -13.32 2.87
N SER A 43 8.04 -13.34 4.17
CA SER A 43 7.51 -12.19 4.92
C SER A 43 8.35 -10.92 4.67
N PRO A 44 7.74 -9.72 4.59
CA PRO A 44 6.30 -9.43 4.76
C PRO A 44 5.49 -9.47 3.46
N PHE A 45 6.11 -9.72 2.31
CA PHE A 45 5.43 -9.62 1.02
C PHE A 45 5.02 -10.96 0.45
N SER A 46 3.84 -11.01 -0.13
CA SER A 46 3.28 -12.18 -0.78
C SER A 46 3.08 -11.92 -2.27
N ARG A 47 3.59 -12.86 -3.08
CA ARG A 47 3.38 -12.90 -4.53
C ARG A 47 1.91 -13.08 -4.93
N ARG A 48 1.08 -13.58 -4.02
CA ARG A 48 -0.36 -13.83 -4.23
C ARG A 48 -1.22 -12.61 -3.98
N HIS A 49 -0.67 -11.58 -3.33
CA HIS A 49 -1.43 -10.45 -2.84
C HIS A 49 -1.22 -9.22 -3.72
N GLY A 50 -2.28 -8.43 -3.90
CA GLY A 50 -2.18 -7.07 -4.43
C GLY A 50 -1.52 -6.10 -3.43
N LEU A 51 -1.51 -4.80 -3.76
CA LEU A 51 -0.86 -3.79 -2.92
C LEU A 51 -1.54 -3.60 -1.57
N CYS A 52 -2.86 -3.68 -1.47
CA CYS A 52 -3.57 -3.39 -0.21
C CYS A 52 -3.23 -4.38 0.90
N VAL A 53 -3.21 -5.67 0.58
CA VAL A 53 -2.87 -6.71 1.57
C VAL A 53 -1.37 -6.66 1.88
N ASN A 54 -0.51 -6.52 0.86
CA ASN A 54 0.93 -6.34 1.09
C ASN A 54 1.27 -5.08 1.93
N LEU A 55 0.51 -3.99 1.80
CA LEU A 55 0.67 -2.79 2.64
C LEU A 55 0.30 -3.09 4.09
N TRP A 56 -0.79 -3.82 4.30
CA TRP A 56 -1.20 -4.24 5.64
C TRP A 56 -0.13 -5.10 6.30
N ASP A 57 0.27 -6.19 5.63
CA ASP A 57 1.25 -7.15 6.13
C ASP A 57 2.60 -6.47 6.41
N TYR A 58 3.06 -5.60 5.51
CA TYR A 58 4.27 -4.79 5.72
C TYR A 58 4.17 -3.88 6.93
N CYS A 59 3.07 -3.14 7.07
CA CYS A 59 2.93 -2.19 8.17
C CYS A 59 2.83 -2.90 9.53
N GLU A 60 2.18 -4.07 9.57
CA GLU A 60 2.10 -4.91 10.76
C GLU A 60 3.48 -5.45 11.15
N ASP A 61 4.22 -6.03 10.19
CA ASP A 61 5.59 -6.53 10.39
C ASP A 61 6.57 -5.41 10.82
N ALA A 62 6.43 -4.22 10.24
CA ALA A 62 7.23 -3.05 10.59
C ALA A 62 6.82 -2.35 11.90
N GLY A 63 5.79 -2.85 12.60
CA GLY A 63 5.37 -2.36 13.91
C GLY A 63 4.66 -1.01 13.89
N PHE A 64 4.02 -0.62 12.78
CA PHE A 64 3.22 0.60 12.76
C PHE A 64 1.97 0.46 13.65
N PRO A 65 1.53 1.54 14.32
CA PRO A 65 0.33 1.48 15.12
C PRO A 65 -0.91 1.24 14.23
N MET A 66 -1.85 0.44 14.70
CA MET A 66 -3.05 0.00 13.95
C MET A 66 -3.82 1.13 13.27
N TRP A 67 -3.87 2.33 13.86
CA TRP A 67 -4.53 3.47 13.24
C TRP A 67 -3.78 4.00 12.00
N VAL A 68 -2.44 3.96 11.98
CA VAL A 68 -1.63 4.28 10.79
C VAL A 68 -1.85 3.25 9.71
N ILE A 69 -1.87 1.96 10.05
CA ILE A 69 -2.12 0.88 9.08
C ILE A 69 -3.46 1.11 8.37
N ARG A 70 -4.53 1.32 9.15
CA ARG A 70 -5.87 1.59 8.60
C ARG A 70 -5.90 2.88 7.78
N ALA A 71 -5.28 3.96 8.27
CA ALA A 71 -5.25 5.22 7.57
C ALA A 71 -4.44 5.16 6.25
N ALA A 72 -3.33 4.41 6.22
CA ALA A 72 -2.54 4.16 5.02
C ALA A 72 -3.34 3.36 3.98
N CYS A 73 -4.05 2.31 4.39
CA CYS A 73 -4.94 1.57 3.47
C CYS A 73 -6.08 2.45 2.93
N VAL A 74 -6.68 3.30 3.77
CA VAL A 74 -7.69 4.27 3.32
C VAL A 74 -7.09 5.27 2.33
N GLN A 75 -5.88 5.76 2.59
CA GLN A 75 -5.20 6.71 1.71
C GLN A 75 -4.85 6.04 0.37
N LEU A 76 -4.33 4.82 0.37
CA LEU A 76 -4.06 4.04 -0.83
C LEU A 76 -5.31 3.87 -1.71
N HIS A 77 -6.46 3.53 -1.13
CA HIS A 77 -7.73 3.44 -1.87
C HIS A 77 -8.18 4.80 -2.44
N LYS A 78 -7.97 5.90 -1.71
CA LYS A 78 -8.24 7.25 -2.21
C LYS A 78 -7.31 7.61 -3.37
N ASP A 79 -6.06 7.18 -3.33
CA ASP A 79 -5.09 7.41 -4.40
C ASP A 79 -5.52 6.69 -5.67
N PHE A 80 -5.95 5.42 -5.57
CA PHE A 80 -6.54 4.70 -6.70
C PHE A 80 -7.76 5.43 -7.29
N ALA A 81 -8.71 5.82 -6.45
CA ALA A 81 -9.92 6.52 -6.90
C ALA A 81 -9.60 7.86 -7.57
N ARG A 82 -8.66 8.62 -7.01
CA ARG A 82 -8.18 9.89 -7.59
C ARG A 82 -7.48 9.70 -8.94
N ALA A 83 -6.84 8.56 -9.16
CA ALA A 83 -6.27 8.18 -10.45
C ALA A 83 -7.31 7.57 -11.41
N GLY A 84 -8.60 7.59 -11.08
CA GLY A 84 -9.66 7.02 -11.92
C GLY A 84 -9.68 5.48 -11.94
N ARG A 85 -9.02 4.82 -10.99
CA ARG A 85 -8.96 3.36 -10.87
C ARG A 85 -10.01 2.85 -9.89
N ASN A 86 -10.43 1.59 -10.08
CA ASN A 86 -11.28 0.90 -9.12
C ASN A 86 -10.53 0.74 -7.78
N ALA A 87 -11.15 1.12 -6.67
CA ALA A 87 -10.49 1.09 -5.35
C ALA A 87 -10.23 -0.33 -4.82
N GLN A 88 -11.00 -1.33 -5.26
CA GLN A 88 -10.86 -2.74 -4.86
C GLN A 88 -9.99 -3.54 -5.84
N LEU A 89 -10.11 -3.26 -7.14
CA LEU A 89 -9.41 -3.94 -8.23
C LEU A 89 -8.66 -2.94 -9.13
N PRO A 90 -7.65 -2.21 -8.62
CA PRO A 90 -7.05 -1.07 -9.34
C PRO A 90 -6.28 -1.43 -10.62
N PHE A 91 -5.95 -2.72 -10.80
CA PHE A 91 -5.10 -3.21 -11.90
C PHE A 91 -5.68 -4.42 -12.62
N ASN A 92 -6.94 -4.78 -12.35
CA ASN A 92 -7.61 -5.96 -12.88
C ASN A 92 -8.98 -5.55 -13.39
N ALA A 93 -9.45 -6.19 -14.47
CA ALA A 93 -10.75 -5.88 -15.05
C ALA A 93 -11.91 -6.34 -14.16
N ASP A 94 -11.70 -7.44 -13.44
CA ASP A 94 -12.71 -8.09 -12.61
C ASP A 94 -12.06 -8.97 -11.51
N ASN A 95 -12.92 -9.54 -10.66
CA ASN A 95 -12.47 -10.42 -9.58
C ASN A 95 -11.82 -11.71 -10.10
N MET A 96 -12.24 -12.21 -11.27
CA MET A 96 -11.74 -13.47 -11.83
C MET A 96 -10.29 -13.35 -12.30
N SER A 97 -9.97 -12.26 -12.99
CA SER A 97 -8.60 -11.94 -13.41
C SER A 97 -7.68 -11.73 -12.22
N TYR A 98 -8.14 -11.05 -11.16
CA TYR A 98 -7.36 -10.94 -9.92
C TYR A 98 -7.19 -12.30 -9.22
N ALA A 99 -8.24 -13.11 -9.14
CA ALA A 99 -8.18 -14.45 -8.54
C ALA A 99 -7.21 -15.36 -9.31
N ALA A 100 -7.16 -15.27 -10.65
CA ALA A 100 -6.21 -15.99 -11.47
C ALA A 100 -4.76 -15.58 -11.18
N GLU A 101 -4.46 -14.27 -11.13
CA GLU A 101 -3.12 -13.78 -10.74
C GLU A 101 -2.73 -14.27 -9.35
N SER A 102 -3.66 -14.20 -8.40
CA SER A 102 -3.43 -14.59 -7.00
C SER A 102 -3.14 -16.08 -6.86
N TYR A 103 -3.93 -16.91 -7.54
CA TYR A 103 -3.76 -18.36 -7.56
C TYR A 103 -2.42 -18.76 -8.18
N GLN A 104 -2.06 -18.13 -9.30
CA GLN A 104 -0.78 -18.37 -9.99
C GLN A 104 0.42 -17.72 -9.29
N GLN A 105 0.19 -16.90 -8.26
CA GLN A 105 1.22 -16.15 -7.53
C GLN A 105 1.99 -15.16 -8.42
N VAL A 106 1.31 -14.55 -9.39
CA VAL A 106 1.89 -13.60 -10.36
C VAL A 106 1.35 -12.18 -10.18
N CYS A 107 0.69 -11.88 -9.04
CA CYS A 107 0.23 -10.50 -8.77
C CYS A 107 1.41 -9.51 -8.87
N HIS A 108 2.54 -9.82 -8.26
CA HIS A 108 3.71 -8.95 -8.31
C HIS A 108 4.26 -8.68 -9.72
N GLU A 109 3.88 -9.47 -10.73
CA GLU A 109 4.31 -9.33 -12.13
C GLU A 109 3.38 -8.43 -12.96
N ASN A 110 2.21 -8.04 -12.44
CA ASN A 110 1.27 -7.19 -13.17
C ASN A 110 1.93 -5.84 -13.53
N PRO A 111 2.13 -5.52 -14.82
CA PRO A 111 2.86 -4.32 -15.22
C PRO A 111 2.24 -3.00 -14.74
N ALA A 112 0.90 -2.92 -14.66
CA ALA A 112 0.22 -1.73 -14.18
C ALA A 112 0.43 -1.50 -12.68
N ARG A 113 0.54 -2.60 -11.90
CA ARG A 113 0.86 -2.57 -10.48
C ARG A 113 2.30 -2.14 -10.23
N ILE A 114 3.25 -2.62 -11.05
CA ILE A 114 4.67 -2.23 -10.98
C ILE A 114 4.83 -0.75 -11.32
N ALA A 115 4.21 -0.30 -12.43
CA ALA A 115 4.23 1.11 -12.83
C ALA A 115 3.68 2.02 -11.72
N TRP A 116 2.55 1.62 -11.11
CA TRP A 116 1.97 2.36 -9.98
C TRP A 116 2.95 2.54 -8.81
N VAL A 117 3.64 1.47 -8.41
CA VAL A 117 4.61 1.55 -7.30
C VAL A 117 5.73 2.52 -7.61
N ASN A 118 6.26 2.49 -8.83
CA ASN A 118 7.32 3.41 -9.26
C ASN A 118 6.84 4.87 -9.28
N ASP A 119 5.66 5.12 -9.87
CA ASP A 119 5.07 6.46 -9.94
C ASP A 119 4.82 7.05 -8.55
N GLN A 120 4.28 6.25 -7.63
CA GLN A 120 4.01 6.70 -6.26
C GLN A 120 5.29 6.95 -5.46
N LEU A 121 6.31 6.11 -5.64
CA LEU A 121 7.61 6.33 -5.01
C LEU A 121 8.23 7.66 -5.49
N GLN A 122 8.21 7.92 -6.79
CA GLN A 122 8.70 9.18 -7.35
C GLN A 122 7.93 10.39 -6.78
N GLN A 123 6.59 10.36 -6.83
CA GLN A 123 5.75 11.46 -6.32
C GLN A 123 5.96 11.74 -4.83
N LEU A 124 6.15 10.70 -4.02
CA LEU A 124 6.36 10.84 -2.58
C LEU A 124 7.78 11.30 -2.23
N THR A 125 8.78 11.02 -3.07
CA THR A 125 10.15 11.50 -2.86
C THR A 125 10.33 12.95 -3.33
N GLU A 126 9.72 13.35 -4.45
CA GLU A 126 9.84 14.70 -5.02
C GLU A 126 9.03 15.77 -4.27
N SER A 127 8.12 15.37 -3.38
CA SER A 127 7.33 16.27 -2.54
C SER A 127 7.96 16.58 -1.17
N MET A 128 9.27 16.34 -1.05
CA MET A 128 10.14 16.73 0.08
C MET A 128 10.86 18.05 -0.22
#